data_AF-A0A2V6C7D2-F1
#
_entry.id   AF-A0A2V6C7D2-F1
#
_cell.length_a   1.000
_cell.length_b   1.000
_cell.length_c   1.000
_cell.angle_alpha   90.00
_cell.angle_beta   90.00
_cell.angle_gamma   90.00
#
_symmetry.space_group_name_H-M   'P 1'
#
loop_
_entity.id
_entity.type
_entity.pdbx_description
1 polymer ?
#
loop_
_entity_poly.entity_id
_entity_poly.type
_entity_poly.pdbx_seq_one_letter_code
_entity_poly.pdbx_strand_id
1 'polypeptide(L)'
;MYRSLNADHIIQTIGQLRDRIQERFPGAGLSKVAEELQRIGTEAVTRAEWIARPLLPLRIAIGFLVALLASIILLALANVKISKMWESFADFVQAVDAGINDIVFVGIAIFFLVTLEGRIKRKRALGAIHELRALAHIIDMHQLTKDPEII
;
A
#
# COMPACT_ATOMS: atom_id res chain seq x y z
N MET A 1 -13.93 14.53 15.89
CA MET A 1 -12.65 14.31 16.60
C MET A 1 -12.17 12.84 16.59
N TYR A 2 -12.96 11.87 16.08
CA TYR A 2 -12.51 10.48 15.85
C TYR A 2 -12.26 10.21 14.35
N ARG A 3 -11.20 10.78 13.76
CA ARG A 3 -10.94 10.64 12.30
C ARG A 3 -9.84 9.63 11.97
N SER A 4 -9.10 9.15 12.97
CA SER A 4 -8.10 8.09 12.85
C SER A 4 -8.07 7.25 14.13
N LEU A 5 -8.06 5.92 13.96
CA LEU A 5 -7.76 5.00 15.05
C LEU A 5 -6.26 5.07 15.34
N ASN A 6 -5.90 5.34 16.60
CA ASN A 6 -4.52 5.27 17.05
C ASN A 6 -4.20 3.82 17.46
N ALA A 7 -3.24 3.23 16.75
CA ALA A 7 -2.79 1.85 16.95
C ALA A 7 -2.36 1.58 18.41
N ASP A 8 -1.59 2.48 19.01
CA ASP A 8 -1.07 2.33 20.37
C ASP A 8 -2.20 2.27 21.40
N HIS A 9 -3.21 3.14 21.25
CA HIS A 9 -4.39 3.13 22.11
C HIS A 9 -5.23 1.85 21.95
N ILE A 10 -5.30 1.28 20.74
CA ILE A 10 -5.99 0.00 20.51
C ILE A 10 -5.26 -1.12 21.25
N ILE A 11 -3.94 -1.23 21.11
CA ILE A 11 -3.14 -2.26 21.80
C ILE A 11 -3.23 -2.11 23.31
N GLN A 12 -3.16 -0.88 23.83
CA GLN A 12 -3.32 -0.61 25.25
C GLN A 12 -4.68 -1.06 25.76
N THR A 13 -5.75 -0.78 25.02
CA THR A 13 -7.11 -1.19 25.38
C THR A 13 -7.27 -2.71 25.38
N ILE A 14 -6.71 -3.41 24.38
CA ILE A 14 -6.72 -4.88 24.34
C ILE A 14 -5.97 -5.46 25.54
N GLY A 15 -4.80 -4.91 25.88
CA GLY A 15 -4.02 -5.33 27.04
C GLY A 15 -4.78 -5.15 28.36
N GLN A 16 -5.40 -3.98 28.58
CA GLN A 16 -6.23 -3.73 29.76
C GLN A 16 -7.41 -4.69 29.85
N LEU A 17 -8.05 -5.02 28.72
CA LEU A 17 -9.17 -5.95 28.69
C LEU A 17 -8.72 -7.37 29.02
N ARG A 18 -7.59 -7.83 28.45
CA ARG A 18 -6.98 -9.12 28.79
C ARG A 18 -6.70 -9.24 30.28
N ASP A 19 -6.08 -8.22 30.88
CA ASP A 19 -5.72 -8.24 32.30
C ASP A 19 -6.97 -8.33 33.19
N ARG A 20 -8.02 -7.58 32.87
CA ARG A 20 -9.32 -7.67 33.56
C ARG A 20 -9.99 -9.04 33.42
N ILE A 21 -9.92 -9.65 32.23
CA ILE A 21 -10.48 -10.99 31.98
C ILE A 21 -9.70 -12.04 32.79
N GLN A 22 -8.38 -11.96 32.82
CA GLN A 22 -7.53 -12.89 33.56
C GLN A 22 -7.74 -12.77 35.08
N GLU A 23 -7.92 -11.55 35.59
CA GLU A 23 -8.19 -11.30 37.02
C GLU A 23 -9.56 -11.85 37.46
N ARG A 24 -10.61 -11.67 36.63
CA ARG A 24 -11.97 -12.12 36.96
C ARG A 24 -12.24 -13.59 36.63
N PHE A 25 -11.62 -14.12 35.58
CA PHE A 25 -11.86 -15.47 35.06
C PHE A 25 -10.54 -16.20 34.76
N PRO A 26 -9.77 -16.53 35.82
CA PRO A 26 -8.45 -17.13 35.66
C PRO A 26 -8.54 -18.48 34.92
N GLY A 27 -7.75 -18.63 33.85
CA GLY A 27 -7.66 -19.89 33.10
C GLY A 27 -8.86 -20.21 32.18
N ALA A 28 -9.85 -19.31 32.08
CA ALA A 28 -10.97 -19.48 31.16
C ALA A 28 -10.52 -19.36 29.69
N GLY A 29 -11.23 -20.05 28.77
CA GLY A 29 -10.93 -19.98 27.33
C GLY A 29 -10.93 -18.55 26.77
N LEU A 30 -11.72 -17.64 27.35
CA LEU A 30 -11.76 -16.23 26.96
C LEU A 30 -10.45 -15.49 27.26
N SER A 31 -9.71 -15.88 28.31
CA SER A 31 -8.40 -15.29 28.60
C SER A 31 -7.38 -15.62 27.49
N LYS A 32 -7.39 -16.88 27.02
CA LYS A 32 -6.56 -17.31 25.88
C LYS A 32 -6.92 -16.56 24.60
N VAL A 33 -8.20 -16.34 24.33
CA VAL A 33 -8.66 -15.54 23.17
C VAL A 33 -8.22 -14.08 23.29
N ALA A 34 -8.27 -13.49 24.49
CA ALA A 34 -7.82 -12.12 24.72
C ALA A 34 -6.30 -11.96 24.56
N GLU A 35 -5.53 -12.94 25.01
CA GLU A 35 -4.08 -13.00 24.79
C GLU A 35 -3.73 -13.13 23.31
N GLU A 36 -4.43 -14.01 22.59
CA GLU A 36 -4.26 -14.17 21.14
C GLU A 36 -4.65 -12.90 20.37
N LEU A 37 -5.73 -12.23 20.77
CA LEU A 37 -6.14 -10.95 20.20
C LEU A 37 -5.07 -9.87 20.40
N GLN A 38 -4.44 -9.80 21.57
CA GLN A 38 -3.36 -8.85 21.82
C GLN A 38 -2.14 -9.12 20.92
N ARG A 39 -1.76 -10.39 20.80
CA ARG A 39 -0.66 -10.81 19.93
C ARG A 39 -0.93 -10.41 18.49
N ILE A 40 -2.10 -10.77 17.96
CA ILE A 40 -2.44 -10.49 16.57
C ILE A 40 -2.66 -9.00 16.32
N GLY A 41 -3.24 -8.27 17.29
CA GLY A 41 -3.31 -6.82 17.24
C GLY A 41 -1.92 -6.19 17.06
N THR A 42 -0.95 -6.62 17.87
CA THR A 42 0.43 -6.11 17.82
C THR A 42 1.11 -6.45 16.49
N GLU A 43 0.93 -7.68 16.01
CA GLU A 43 1.40 -8.09 14.68
C GLU A 43 0.74 -7.27 13.57
N ALA A 44 -0.55 -6.98 13.68
CA ALA A 44 -1.30 -6.20 12.69
C ALA A 44 -0.82 -4.74 12.63
N VAL A 45 -0.52 -4.11 13.76
CA VAL A 45 0.10 -2.77 13.82
C VAL A 45 1.45 -2.79 13.13
N THR A 46 2.31 -3.74 13.49
CA THR A 46 3.65 -3.88 12.88
C THR A 46 3.57 -4.11 11.36
N ARG A 47 2.64 -4.97 10.91
CA ARG A 47 2.38 -5.20 9.49
C ARG A 47 1.85 -3.95 8.80
N ALA A 48 0.93 -3.21 9.43
CA ALA A 48 0.39 -1.98 8.88
C ALA A 48 1.48 -0.92 8.69
N GLU A 49 2.36 -0.73 9.67
CA GLU A 49 3.52 0.14 9.56
C GLU A 49 4.45 -0.30 8.42
N TRP A 50 4.73 -1.59 8.32
CA TRP A 50 5.56 -2.14 7.24
C TRP A 50 4.93 -1.93 5.85
N ILE A 51 3.61 -2.08 5.72
CA ILE A 51 2.86 -1.79 4.48
C ILE A 51 2.88 -0.30 4.14
N ALA A 52 2.84 0.58 5.16
CA ALA A 52 2.89 2.02 4.98
C ALA A 52 4.25 2.51 4.45
N ARG A 53 5.34 1.76 4.72
CA ARG A 53 6.69 2.14 4.26
C ARG A 53 6.73 2.36 2.75
N PRO A 54 7.44 3.41 2.28
CA PRO A 54 7.62 3.65 0.86
C PRO A 54 8.41 2.52 0.21
N LEU A 55 8.01 2.08 -0.98
CA LEU A 55 8.74 1.08 -1.75
C LEU A 55 9.96 1.75 -2.41
N LEU A 56 11.07 1.85 -1.67
CA LEU A 56 12.33 2.46 -2.14
C LEU A 56 12.83 1.88 -3.49
N PRO A 57 12.80 0.55 -3.75
CA PRO A 57 13.24 0.01 -5.04
C PRO A 57 12.41 0.54 -6.21
N LEU A 58 11.10 0.71 -6.01
CA LEU A 58 10.20 1.26 -7.02
C LEU A 58 10.50 2.74 -7.27
N ARG A 59 10.76 3.52 -6.23
CA ARG A 59 11.18 4.93 -6.38
C ARG A 59 12.51 5.06 -7.14
N ILE A 60 13.48 4.18 -6.85
CA ILE A 60 14.76 4.15 -7.56
C ILE A 60 14.54 3.80 -9.03
N ALA A 61 13.71 2.78 -9.33
CA ALA A 61 13.39 2.39 -10.70
C ALA A 61 12.71 3.54 -11.48
N ILE A 62 11.81 4.28 -10.84
CA ILE A 62 11.18 5.47 -11.43
C ILE A 62 12.22 6.55 -11.70
N GLY A 63 13.06 6.88 -10.71
CA GLY A 63 14.11 7.88 -10.86
C GLY A 63 15.10 7.51 -11.98
N PHE A 64 15.48 6.24 -12.07
CA PHE A 64 16.33 5.72 -13.14
C PHE A 64 15.66 5.85 -14.52
N LEU A 65 14.38 5.49 -14.65
CA LEU A 65 13.65 5.61 -15.90
C LEU A 65 13.56 7.08 -16.36
N VAL A 66 13.26 7.99 -15.43
CA VAL A 66 13.21 9.43 -15.73
C VAL A 66 14.58 9.97 -16.14
N ALA A 67 15.65 9.57 -15.44
CA ALA A 67 17.01 9.96 -15.79
C ALA A 67 17.45 9.42 -17.15
N LEU A 68 17.09 8.16 -17.47
CA LEU A 68 17.35 7.55 -18.76
C LEU A 68 16.65 8.31 -19.89
N LEU A 69 15.37 8.61 -19.73
CA LEU A 69 14.59 9.39 -20.71
C LEU A 69 15.18 10.79 -20.90
N ALA A 70 15.50 11.50 -19.82
CA ALA A 70 16.14 12.81 -19.90
C ALA A 70 17.49 12.75 -20.62
N SER A 71 18.30 11.71 -20.38
CA SER A 71 19.58 11.49 -21.05
C SER A 71 19.39 11.26 -22.55
N ILE A 72 18.43 10.43 -22.95
CA ILE A 72 18.10 10.18 -24.36
C ILE A 72 17.70 11.48 -25.05
N ILE A 73 16.83 12.29 -24.44
CA ILE A 73 16.39 13.57 -24.98
C ILE A 73 17.56 14.54 -25.13
N LEU A 74 18.44 14.64 -24.12
CA LEU A 74 19.63 15.50 -24.15
C LEU A 74 20.60 15.09 -25.25
N LEU A 75 20.85 13.78 -25.39
CA LEU A 75 21.70 13.25 -26.46
C LEU A 75 21.08 13.49 -27.84
N ALA A 76 19.77 13.31 -27.99
CA ALA A 76 19.08 13.60 -29.23
C ALA A 76 19.24 15.08 -29.61
N LEU A 77 18.95 16.00 -28.68
CA LEU A 77 19.13 17.44 -28.89
C LEU A 77 20.57 17.83 -29.24
N ALA A 78 21.56 17.22 -28.57
CA ALA A 78 22.97 17.48 -28.83
C ALA A 78 23.43 17.00 -30.21
N ASN A 79 22.81 15.94 -30.75
CA ASN A 79 23.17 15.35 -32.05
C ASN A 79 22.27 15.82 -33.20
N VAL A 80 21.26 16.67 -32.95
CA VAL A 80 20.39 17.20 -34.01
C VAL A 80 21.18 18.18 -34.89
N LYS A 81 21.53 17.72 -36.09
CA LYS A 81 21.96 18.60 -37.19
C LYS A 81 20.73 19.22 -37.83
N ILE A 82 20.42 20.46 -37.43
CA ILE A 82 19.25 21.26 -37.85
C ILE A 82 19.13 21.37 -39.38
N SER A 83 20.23 21.23 -40.13
CA SER A 83 20.24 21.43 -41.59
C SER A 83 19.54 20.35 -42.43
N LYS A 84 19.16 19.18 -41.88
CA LYS A 84 18.50 18.09 -42.62
C LYS A 84 16.99 17.97 -42.39
N MET A 85 16.43 18.73 -41.46
CA MET A 85 15.06 18.53 -40.97
C MET A 85 13.98 19.16 -41.87
N TRP A 86 14.39 19.95 -42.88
CA TRP A 86 13.51 20.82 -43.66
C TRP A 86 13.46 20.47 -45.15
N GLU A 87 14.04 19.35 -45.60
CA GLU A 87 14.10 19.01 -47.02
C GLU A 87 12.81 18.39 -47.57
N SER A 88 11.92 17.84 -46.73
CA SER A 88 10.64 17.24 -47.17
C SER A 88 9.52 17.35 -46.14
N PHE A 89 8.30 17.64 -46.59
CA PHE A 89 7.08 17.61 -45.75
C PHE A 89 6.81 16.22 -45.15
N ALA A 90 7.20 15.15 -45.86
CA ALA A 90 7.08 13.78 -45.36
C ALA A 90 7.97 13.54 -44.12
N ASP A 91 9.19 14.07 -44.12
CA ASP A 91 10.12 13.94 -42.99
C ASP A 91 9.60 14.68 -41.76
N PHE A 92 8.95 15.83 -41.95
CA PHE A 92 8.29 16.56 -40.86
C PHE A 92 7.15 15.75 -40.25
N VAL A 93 6.24 15.20 -41.07
CA VAL A 93 5.13 14.37 -40.58
C VAL A 93 5.65 13.14 -39.85
N GLN A 94 6.69 12.48 -40.37
CA GLN A 94 7.31 11.33 -39.73
C GLN A 94 7.97 11.68 -38.39
N ALA A 95 8.67 12.82 -38.30
CA ALA A 95 9.27 13.28 -37.05
C ALA A 95 8.22 13.62 -35.99
N VAL A 96 7.10 14.23 -36.39
CA VAL A 96 5.97 14.51 -35.50
C VAL A 96 5.31 13.22 -35.03
N ASP A 97 5.04 12.27 -35.93
CA ASP A 97 4.40 11.00 -35.59
C ASP A 97 5.26 10.18 -34.61
N ALA A 98 6.58 10.10 -34.85
CA ALA A 98 7.53 9.48 -33.93
C ALA A 98 7.54 10.18 -32.56
N GLY A 99 7.57 11.51 -32.53
CA GLY A 99 7.56 12.28 -31.29
C GLY A 99 6.28 12.09 -30.47
N ILE A 100 5.12 12.02 -31.13
CA ILE A 100 3.83 11.74 -30.46
C ILE A 100 3.84 10.35 -29.85
N ASN A 101 4.29 9.34 -30.61
CA ASN A 101 4.33 7.95 -30.17
C ASN A 101 5.19 7.80 -28.89
N ASP A 102 6.39 8.40 -28.91
CA ASP A 102 7.31 8.39 -27.78
C ASP A 102 6.70 9.06 -26.53
N ILE A 103 6.09 10.24 -26.70
CA ILE A 103 5.44 10.95 -25.58
C ILE A 103 4.31 10.12 -24.97
N VAL A 104 3.49 9.47 -25.81
CA VAL A 104 2.40 8.62 -25.35
C VAL A 104 2.93 7.42 -24.56
N PHE A 105 3.94 6.72 -25.08
CA PHE A 105 4.53 5.57 -24.38
C PHE A 105 5.18 5.96 -23.07
N VAL A 106 5.91 7.07 -23.03
CA VAL A 106 6.50 7.62 -21.80
C VAL A 106 5.42 7.98 -20.80
N GLY A 107 4.36 8.65 -21.24
CA GLY A 107 3.21 9.00 -20.39
C GLY A 107 2.56 7.78 -19.76
N ILE A 108 2.31 6.73 -20.56
CA ILE A 108 1.76 5.46 -20.09
C ILE A 108 2.69 4.80 -19.08
N ALA A 109 4.00 4.77 -19.35
CA ALA A 109 4.99 4.16 -18.46
C ALA A 109 5.03 4.88 -17.10
N ILE A 110 5.06 6.22 -17.09
CA ILE A 110 5.04 7.03 -15.87
C ILE A 110 3.72 6.79 -15.11
N PHE A 111 2.58 6.83 -15.78
CA PHE A 111 1.29 6.57 -15.17
C PHE A 111 1.23 5.18 -14.51
N PHE A 112 1.68 4.14 -15.24
CA PHE A 112 1.74 2.78 -14.72
C PHE A 112 2.60 2.70 -13.46
N LEU A 113 3.81 3.28 -13.50
CA LEU A 113 4.74 3.27 -12.37
C LEU A 113 4.22 4.01 -11.14
N VAL A 114 3.65 5.21 -11.32
CA VAL A 114 3.05 5.98 -10.22
C VAL A 114 1.88 5.22 -9.59
N THR A 115 1.07 4.52 -10.39
CA THR A 115 -0.05 3.74 -9.85
C THR A 115 0.36 2.37 -9.27
N LEU A 116 1.52 1.83 -9.65
CA LEU A 116 1.98 0.50 -9.23
C LEU A 116 2.22 0.43 -7.71
N GLU A 117 2.80 1.47 -7.10
CA GLU A 117 3.02 1.53 -5.64
C GLU A 117 1.69 1.35 -4.90
N GLY A 118 0.67 2.11 -5.31
CA GLY A 118 -0.66 2.04 -4.72
C GLY A 118 -1.32 0.67 -4.90
N ARG A 119 -1.18 0.04 -6.07
CA ARG A 119 -1.73 -1.31 -6.33
C ARG A 119 -1.09 -2.36 -5.43
N ILE A 120 0.23 -2.32 -5.26
CA ILE A 120 0.97 -3.25 -4.40
C ILE A 120 0.56 -3.05 -2.94
N LYS A 121 0.54 -1.81 -2.44
CA LYS A 121 0.13 -1.49 -1.07
C LYS A 121 -1.32 -1.92 -0.80
N ARG A 122 -2.24 -1.66 -1.74
CA ARG A 122 -3.65 -2.07 -1.63
C ARG A 122 -3.81 -3.59 -1.53
N LYS A 123 -3.08 -4.36 -2.34
CA LYS A 123 -3.13 -5.83 -2.27
C LYS A 123 -2.67 -6.35 -0.90
N ARG A 124 -1.58 -5.79 -0.36
CA ARG A 124 -1.08 -6.14 0.98
C ARG A 124 -2.07 -5.75 2.09
N ALA A 125 -2.65 -4.56 2.01
CA ALA A 125 -3.65 -4.09 2.96
C ALA A 125 -4.90 -4.96 2.98
N LEU A 126 -5.42 -5.36 1.81
CA LEU A 126 -6.58 -6.26 1.72
C LEU A 126 -6.30 -7.63 2.34
N GLY A 127 -5.07 -8.16 2.19
CA GLY A 127 -4.67 -9.41 2.85
C GLY A 127 -4.74 -9.29 4.37
N ALA A 128 -4.16 -8.23 4.94
CA ALA A 128 -4.18 -7.99 6.39
C ALA A 128 -5.62 -7.82 6.94
N ILE A 129 -6.51 -7.16 6.19
CA ILE A 129 -7.92 -6.99 6.58
C ILE A 129 -8.66 -8.33 6.64
N HIS A 130 -8.37 -9.27 5.74
CA HIS A 130 -9.02 -10.59 5.75
C HIS A 130 -8.69 -11.39 7.02
N GLU A 131 -7.43 -11.34 7.47
CA GLU A 131 -7.01 -11.98 8.72
C GLU A 131 -7.74 -11.38 9.93
N LEU A 132 -7.83 -10.05 10.02
CA LEU A 132 -8.55 -9.36 11.09
C LEU A 132 -10.05 -9.69 11.10
N ARG A 133 -10.66 -9.85 9.92
CA ARG A 133 -12.07 -10.25 9.80
C ARG A 133 -12.31 -11.65 10.36
N ALA A 134 -11.41 -12.59 10.11
CA ALA A 134 -11.53 -13.95 10.66
C ALA A 134 -11.51 -13.94 12.18
N LEU A 135 -10.65 -13.13 12.80
CA LEU A 135 -10.58 -12.99 14.26
C LEU A 135 -11.80 -12.31 14.85
N ALA A 136 -12.27 -11.24 14.21
CA ALA A 136 -13.52 -10.59 14.61
C ALA A 136 -14.68 -11.60 14.60
N HIS A 137 -14.74 -12.48 13.60
CA HIS A 137 -15.76 -13.52 13.53
C HIS A 137 -15.58 -14.60 14.62
N ILE A 138 -14.37 -15.01 14.96
CA ILE A 138 -14.13 -15.96 16.07
C ILE A 138 -14.57 -15.37 17.41
N ILE A 139 -14.25 -14.09 17.65
CA ILE A 139 -14.68 -13.37 18.85
C ILE A 139 -16.20 -13.25 18.88
N ASP A 140 -16.81 -12.82 17.78
CA ASP A 140 -18.26 -12.76 17.61
C ASP A 140 -18.91 -14.11 17.92
N MET A 141 -18.35 -15.21 17.42
CA MET A 141 -18.85 -16.56 17.70
C MET A 141 -18.71 -16.96 19.19
N HIS A 142 -17.70 -16.47 19.90
CA HIS A 142 -17.60 -16.61 21.36
C HIS A 142 -18.59 -15.71 22.12
N GLN A 143 -19.05 -14.61 21.50
CA GLN A 143 -20.10 -13.73 22.04
C GLN A 143 -21.51 -14.27 21.76
N LEU A 144 -21.72 -15.01 20.66
CA LEU A 144 -23.03 -15.61 20.31
C LEU A 144 -23.61 -16.57 21.37
N THR A 145 -22.79 -17.05 22.31
CA THR A 145 -23.24 -17.89 23.43
C THR A 145 -23.43 -17.14 24.74
N LYS A 146 -23.23 -15.81 24.74
CA LYS A 146 -23.24 -14.95 25.93
C LYS A 146 -24.12 -13.71 25.77
N ASP A 147 -25.23 -13.80 25.05
CA ASP A 147 -26.29 -12.78 25.17
C ASP A 147 -26.75 -12.71 26.64
N PRO A 148 -26.48 -11.62 27.36
CA PRO A 148 -26.85 -11.46 28.75
C PRO A 148 -28.09 -10.58 28.87
N GLU A 149 -29.08 -10.72 27.98
CA GLU A 149 -30.42 -10.13 28.16
C GLU A 149 -31.32 -10.98 29.07
N ILE A 150 -30.73 -11.79 29.95
CA ILE A 150 -31.43 -12.33 31.11
C ILE A 150 -30.75 -11.74 32.35
N ILE A 151 -31.18 -10.53 32.72
CA ILE A 151 -31.61 -10.07 34.06
C ILE A 151 -32.04 -8.60 33.95
#